data_AF-A0A0F8YD87-F1
#
_entry.id   AF-A0A0F8YD87-F1
#
_cell.length_a   1.000
_cell.length_b   1.000
_cell.length_c   1.000
_cell.angle_alpha   90.00
_cell.angle_beta   90.00
_cell.angle_gamma   90.00
#
_symmetry.space_group_name_H-M   'P 1'
#
loop_
_entity.id
_entity.type
_entity.pdbx_description
1 polymer ?
#
loop_
_entity_poly.entity_id
_entity_poly.type
_entity_poly.pdbx_seq_one_letter_code
_entity_poly.pdbx_strand_id
1 'polypeptide(L)' 'MLFTDLGLSAEILRAVSEQGYTEPTPIQAKAIPTVLEG' A
#
# COMPACT_ATOMS: atom_id res chain seq x y z
N MET A 1 2.32 10.27 -2.57
CA MET A 1 1.95 9.43 -1.42
C MET A 1 2.40 8.03 -1.76
N LEU A 2 3.12 7.36 -0.87
CA LEU A 2 3.74 6.06 -1.15
C LEU A 2 2.97 4.93 -0.48
N PHE A 3 3.15 3.69 -0.95
CA PHE A 3 2.61 2.50 -0.26
C PHE A 3 3.08 2.42 1.20
N THR A 4 4.28 2.92 1.51
CA THR A 4 4.85 2.97 2.86
C THR A 4 4.02 3.83 3.84
N ASP A 5 3.20 4.74 3.31
CA ASP A 5 2.38 5.65 4.11
C ASP A 5 1.03 5.01 4.51
N LEU A 6 0.71 3.82 3.98
CA LEU A 6 -0.60 3.17 4.13
C LEU A 6 -0.67 2.15 5.29
N GLY A 7 0.37 2.03 6.12
CA GLY A 7 0.36 1.11 7.26
C GLY A 7 0.43 -0.37 6.89
N LEU A 8 0.90 -0.69 5.68
CA LEU A 8 1.08 -2.07 5.21
C LEU A 8 2.24 -2.77 5.94
N SER A 9 2.16 -4.09 6.04
CA SER A 9 3.26 -4.89 6.59
C SER A 9 4.52 -4.78 5.73
N ALA A 10 5.69 -4.94 6.35
CA ALA A 10 6.98 -4.88 5.64
C ALA A 10 7.10 -5.91 4.50
N GLU A 11 6.43 -7.05 4.63
CA GLU A 11 6.40 -8.09 3.58
C GLU A 11 5.66 -7.60 2.32
N ILE A 12 4.49 -6.98 2.49
CA ILE A 12 3.72 -6.42 1.37
C ILE A 12 4.50 -5.26 0.74
N LEU A 13 5.06 -4.37 1.55
CA LEU A 13 5.87 -3.25 1.05
C LEU A 13 7.06 -3.71 0.20
N ARG A 14 7.74 -4.80 0.62
CA ARG A 14 8.80 -5.40 -0.19
C ARG A 14 8.26 -5.95 -1.50
N ALA A 15 7.17 -6.73 -1.46
CA ALA A 15 6.59 -7.34 -2.65
C ALA A 15 6.12 -6.31 -3.68
N VAL A 16 5.47 -5.22 -3.25
CA VAL A 16 5.03 -4.16 -4.18
C VAL A 16 6.21 -3.39 -4.75
N SER A 17 7.25 -3.12 -3.94
CA SER A 17 8.47 -2.45 -4.39
C SER A 17 9.25 -3.30 -5.39
N GLU A 18 9.34 -4.62 -5.20
CA GLU A 18 10.01 -5.55 -6.14
C GLU A 18 9.30 -5.59 -7.50
N GLN A 19 8.00 -5.36 -7.53
CA GLN A 19 7.24 -5.21 -8.77
C GLN A 19 7.30 -3.80 -9.37
N GLY A 20 8.03 -2.87 -8.74
CA GLY A 20 8.15 -1.48 -9.19
C GLY A 20 6.93 -0.61 -8.86
N TYR A 21 6.04 -1.08 -7.99
CA TYR A 21 4.91 -0.28 -7.50
C TYR A 21 5.36 0.57 -6.30
N THR A 22 5.44 1.88 -6.52
CA THR A 22 5.84 2.85 -5.49
C THR A 22 4.65 3.68 -4.98
N GLU A 23 3.77 4.07 -5.89
CA GLU A 23 2.61 4.90 -5.61
C GLU A 23 1.31 4.10 -5.76
N PRO A 24 0.43 4.11 -4.75
CA PRO A 24 -0.90 3.54 -4.86
C PRO A 24 -1.76 4.39 -5.80
N THR A 25 -2.64 3.74 -6.55
CA THR A 25 -3.70 4.42 -7.31
C THR A 25 -4.68 5.14 -6.37
N PRO A 26 -5.45 6.13 -6.87
CA PRO A 26 -6.41 6.86 -6.03
C PRO A 26 -7.45 5.99 -5.33
N ILE A 27 -7.83 4.84 -5.93
CA ILE A 27 -8.74 3.89 -5.29
C ILE A 27 -8.03 3.08 -4.20
N GLN A 28 -6.78 2.65 -4.43
CA GLN A 28 -5.98 1.92 -3.44
C GLN A 28 -5.70 2.78 -2.21
N ALA A 29 -5.31 4.04 -2.39
CA ALA A 29 -5.06 4.95 -1.27
C ALA A 29 -6.29 5.17 -0.37
N LYS A 30 -7.51 5.08 -0.94
CA LYS A 30 -8.77 5.22 -0.19
C LYS A 30 -9.24 3.90 0.42
N ALA A 31 -9.06 2.78 -0.29
CA ALA A 31 -9.62 1.50 0.10
C ALA A 31 -8.71 0.72 1.07
N ILE A 32 -7.38 0.80 0.89
CA ILE A 32 -6.43 0.02 1.71
C ILE A 32 -6.59 0.31 3.20
N PRO A 33 -6.66 1.57 3.68
CA PRO A 33 -6.84 1.85 5.11
C PRO A 33 -8.11 1.21 5.68
N THR A 34 -9.23 1.33 4.98
CA THR A 34 -10.51 0.74 5.40
C THR A 34 -10.45 -0.78 5.49
N VAL A 35 -9.78 -1.44 4.55
CA VAL A 35 -9.61 -2.91 4.58
C VAL A 35 -8.70 -3.37 5.71
N LEU A 36 -7.70 -2.56 6.09
CA LEU A 36 -6.80 -2.86 7.21
C LEU A 36 -7.49 -2.69 8.58
N GLU A 37 -8.53 -1.86 8.67
CA GLU A 37 -9.27 -1.61 9.91
C GLU A 37 -10.28 -2.73 10.27
N GLY A 38 -10.68 -3.58 9.31
CA GLY A 38 -11.58 -4.73 9.51
C GLY A 38 -13.03 -4.44 9.15
#